data_AF-A0A062V0S3-F1
#
_entry.id   AF-A0A062V0S3-F1
#
_cell.length_a   1.000
_cell.length_b   1.000
_cell.length_c   1.000
_cell.angle_alpha   90.00
_cell.angle_beta   90.00
_cell.angle_gamma   90.00
#
_symmetry.space_group_name_H-M   'P 1'
#
loop_
_entity.id
_entity.type
_entity.pdbx_description
1 polymer ?
#
loop_
_entity_poly.entity_id
_entity_poly.type
_entity_poly.pdbx_seq_one_letter_code
_entity_poly.pdbx_strand_id
1 'polypeptide(L)'
;MDGCKERAVNYVMERKCKKGGFCFYRLEEPNASDTYYALSILYLLSTNFKDENTLAYLRSLQNNHGSYQSVYSAFYSIKSLLLLNEELKCDPTPYITRNLRIYSVDNLPEENTSIFEPMYYLIDLCFALKIGQYDNFKNDITDFVLNFQKDDRGFGYTRSTLIETSQALVILNLLNYPINILKTEHFIKKCENPIYGFVNVPDTSPSFIEHIYAGAIASNIISYKPCYINQCIEIIRKCQNNNGGFSRAADGGISTLENTYYAIRSLKLLSALKI
;
A
#
# COMPACT_ATOMS: atom_id res chain seq x y z
N MET A 1 7.39 -9.99 21.25
CA MET A 1 6.80 -9.47 19.99
C MET A 1 5.33 -9.11 20.18
N ASP A 2 4.68 -9.62 21.23
CA ASP A 2 3.22 -9.55 21.41
C ASP A 2 2.71 -8.20 21.92
N GLY A 3 3.44 -7.51 22.81
CA GLY A 3 3.02 -6.19 23.31
C GLY A 3 2.95 -5.10 22.23
N CYS A 4 3.76 -5.19 21.17
CA CYS A 4 3.69 -4.26 20.03
C CYS A 4 2.38 -4.46 19.24
N LYS A 5 1.96 -5.71 19.05
CA LYS A 5 0.76 -6.07 18.28
C LYS A 5 -0.50 -5.67 19.03
N GLU A 6 -0.59 -6.00 20.31
CA GLU A 6 -1.74 -5.67 21.16
C GLU A 6 -1.99 -4.16 21.21
N ARG A 7 -0.91 -3.37 21.37
CA ARG A 7 -0.99 -1.90 21.33
C ARG A 7 -1.48 -1.37 19.98
N ALA A 8 -1.06 -1.98 18.87
CA ALA A 8 -1.54 -1.60 17.54
C ALA A 8 -3.03 -1.93 17.35
N VAL A 9 -3.49 -3.08 17.85
CA VAL A 9 -4.93 -3.43 17.83
C VAL A 9 -5.73 -2.44 18.66
N ASN A 10 -5.30 -2.11 19.88
CA ASN A 10 -5.97 -1.14 20.74
C ASN A 10 -6.05 0.23 20.07
N TYR A 11 -4.94 0.69 19.48
CA TYR A 11 -4.92 1.93 18.69
C TYR A 11 -5.98 1.91 17.58
N VAL A 12 -6.04 0.85 16.77
CA VAL A 12 -7.02 0.74 15.68
C VAL A 12 -8.45 0.76 16.21
N MET A 13 -8.74 -0.01 17.26
CA MET A 13 -10.10 -0.11 17.80
C MET A 13 -10.60 1.21 18.40
N GLU A 14 -9.71 2.03 18.96
CA GLU A 14 -10.04 3.39 19.42
C GLU A 14 -10.39 4.36 18.27
N ARG A 15 -10.07 4.03 17.01
CA ARG A 15 -10.35 4.87 15.82
C ARG A 15 -11.66 4.51 15.14
N LYS A 16 -12.36 3.48 15.63
CA LYS A 16 -13.65 3.06 15.08
C LYS A 16 -14.72 4.12 15.34
N CYS A 17 -15.41 4.55 14.29
CA CYS A 17 -16.55 5.46 14.40
C CYS A 17 -17.81 4.71 14.83
N LYS A 18 -18.73 5.39 15.53
CA LYS A 18 -19.96 4.77 16.05
C LYS A 18 -20.89 4.31 14.93
N LYS A 19 -20.98 5.10 13.85
CA LYS A 19 -21.79 4.84 12.65
C LYS A 19 -21.06 3.98 11.60
N GLY A 20 -19.92 3.40 11.97
CA GLY A 20 -19.14 2.52 11.11
C GLY A 20 -17.96 3.21 10.43
N GLY A 21 -17.00 2.41 9.97
CA GLY A 21 -15.74 2.91 9.42
C GLY A 21 -14.78 3.39 10.51
N PHE A 22 -13.65 3.93 10.07
CA PHE A 22 -12.57 4.39 10.95
C PHE A 22 -12.09 5.79 10.56
N CYS A 23 -11.58 6.52 11.56
CA CYS A 23 -11.05 7.87 11.42
C CYS A 23 -9.82 8.04 12.31
N PHE A 24 -8.63 8.28 11.75
CA PHE A 24 -7.38 8.26 12.53
C PHE A 24 -7.32 9.35 13.63
N TYR A 25 -7.95 10.50 13.38
CA TYR A 25 -8.00 11.66 14.26
C TYR A 25 -9.21 11.67 15.22
N ARG A 26 -9.95 10.54 15.30
CA ARG A 26 -11.02 10.27 16.29
C ARG A 26 -12.23 11.22 16.25
N LEU A 27 -12.58 11.72 15.06
CA LEU A 27 -13.90 12.32 14.83
C LEU A 27 -14.86 11.30 14.23
N GLU A 28 -16.16 11.60 14.27
CA GLU A 28 -17.21 10.78 13.65
C GLU A 28 -17.28 11.06 12.15
N GLU A 29 -16.12 10.97 11.48
CA GLU A 29 -15.89 11.29 10.07
C GLU A 29 -15.12 10.14 9.40
N PRO A 30 -15.74 8.96 9.25
CA PRO A 30 -15.07 7.82 8.67
C PRO A 30 -14.71 8.09 7.20
N ASN A 31 -13.52 7.69 6.79
CA ASN A 31 -13.11 7.73 5.39
C ASN A 31 -12.67 6.33 4.91
N ALA A 32 -12.71 6.13 3.59
CA ALA A 32 -12.46 4.83 2.98
C ALA A 32 -11.03 4.33 3.24
N SER A 33 -10.03 5.22 3.15
CA SER A 33 -8.60 4.91 3.33
C SER A 33 -8.30 4.43 4.75
N ASP A 34 -8.69 5.20 5.77
CA ASP A 34 -8.54 4.84 7.18
C ASP A 34 -9.25 3.54 7.50
N THR A 35 -10.47 3.36 6.97
CA THR A 35 -11.23 2.11 7.15
C THR A 35 -10.48 0.91 6.56
N TYR A 36 -9.95 1.04 5.35
CA TYR A 36 -9.15 -0.02 4.73
C TYR A 36 -7.89 -0.34 5.53
N TYR A 37 -7.13 0.67 5.96
CA TYR A 37 -5.90 0.46 6.71
C TYR A 37 -6.19 -0.18 8.07
N ALA A 38 -7.21 0.27 8.79
CA ALA A 38 -7.66 -0.33 10.04
C ALA A 38 -7.97 -1.83 9.87
N LEU A 39 -8.82 -2.17 8.89
CA LEU A 39 -9.21 -3.56 8.61
C LEU A 39 -8.02 -4.41 8.17
N SER A 40 -7.12 -3.84 7.37
CA SER A 40 -5.90 -4.51 6.93
C SER A 40 -4.95 -4.81 8.08
N ILE A 41 -4.82 -3.90 9.06
CA ILE A 41 -4.03 -4.13 10.28
C ILE A 41 -4.64 -5.28 11.09
N LEU A 42 -5.95 -5.24 11.34
CA LEU A 42 -6.64 -6.29 12.10
C LEU A 42 -6.49 -7.65 11.43
N TYR A 43 -6.65 -7.71 10.10
CA TYR A 43 -6.42 -8.92 9.31
C TYR A 43 -4.98 -9.43 9.41
N LEU A 44 -3.98 -8.54 9.23
CA LEU A 44 -2.55 -8.92 9.30
C LEU A 44 -2.15 -9.44 10.68
N LEU A 45 -2.81 -8.96 11.74
CA LEU A 45 -2.62 -9.37 13.13
C LEU A 45 -3.56 -10.51 13.55
N SER A 46 -4.29 -11.12 12.61
CA SER A 46 -5.22 -12.22 12.85
C SER A 46 -6.27 -11.89 13.93
N THR A 47 -6.70 -10.63 14.00
CA THR A 47 -7.74 -10.15 14.92
C THR A 47 -9.08 -10.23 14.21
N ASN A 48 -9.98 -11.07 14.72
CA ASN A 48 -11.33 -11.17 14.18
C ASN A 48 -12.10 -9.86 14.37
N PHE A 49 -12.66 -9.33 13.29
CA PHE A 49 -13.47 -8.12 13.31
C PHE A 49 -14.68 -8.30 12.41
N LYS A 50 -15.87 -8.01 12.95
CA LYS A 50 -17.11 -7.90 12.19
C LYS A 50 -17.95 -6.79 12.81
N ASP A 51 -18.46 -5.89 11.96
CA ASP A 51 -19.25 -4.75 12.39
C ASP A 51 -20.22 -4.30 11.28
N GLU A 52 -21.52 -4.47 11.53
CA GLU A 52 -22.57 -4.18 10.55
C GLU A 52 -22.61 -2.70 10.13
N ASN A 53 -22.31 -1.78 11.05
CA ASN A 53 -22.25 -0.36 10.73
C ASN A 53 -21.10 -0.06 9.74
N THR A 54 -19.93 -0.67 9.95
CA THR A 54 -18.81 -0.56 9.01
C THR A 54 -19.14 -1.18 7.66
N LEU A 55 -19.84 -2.31 7.62
CA LEU A 55 -20.32 -2.89 6.36
C LEU A 55 -21.31 -1.97 5.63
N ALA A 56 -22.26 -1.39 6.36
CA ALA A 56 -23.22 -0.44 5.81
C ALA A 56 -22.53 0.81 5.27
N TYR A 57 -21.53 1.33 6.00
CA TYR A 57 -20.67 2.42 5.54
C TYR A 57 -19.93 2.07 4.25
N LEU A 58 -19.22 0.94 4.21
CA LEU A 58 -18.47 0.52 3.03
C LEU A 58 -19.36 0.33 1.79
N ARG A 59 -20.55 -0.25 1.98
CA ARG A 59 -21.55 -0.44 0.91
C ARG A 59 -22.19 0.88 0.45
N SER A 60 -22.27 1.89 1.32
CA SER A 60 -22.82 3.20 0.96
C SER A 60 -21.89 4.01 0.04
N LEU A 61 -20.58 3.70 0.06
CA LEU A 61 -19.60 4.31 -0.86
C LEU A 61 -19.81 3.89 -2.33
N GLN A 62 -20.56 2.81 -2.59
CA GLN A 62 -20.84 2.34 -3.94
C GLN A 62 -22.20 2.86 -4.44
N ASN A 63 -22.16 3.53 -5.59
CA ASN A 63 -23.36 3.97 -6.29
C ASN A 63 -24.16 2.78 -6.84
N ASN A 64 -25.45 2.98 -7.12
CA ASN A 64 -26.36 1.92 -7.59
C ASN A 64 -25.99 1.30 -8.95
N HIS A 65 -25.03 1.89 -9.69
CA HIS A 65 -24.52 1.38 -10.97
C HIS A 65 -23.10 0.80 -10.85
N GLY A 66 -22.65 0.47 -9.63
CA GLY A 66 -21.34 -0.12 -9.37
C GLY A 66 -20.16 0.86 -9.39
N SER A 67 -20.41 2.15 -9.65
CA SER A 67 -19.37 3.19 -9.67
C SER A 67 -19.05 3.75 -8.28
N TYR A 68 -17.90 4.43 -8.20
CA TYR A 68 -17.41 5.13 -7.02
C TYR A 68 -17.04 6.56 -7.37
N GLN A 69 -16.91 7.41 -6.34
CA GLN A 69 -16.48 8.81 -6.49
C GLN A 69 -15.06 8.93 -7.09
N SER A 70 -14.17 7.98 -6.78
CA SER A 70 -12.80 7.94 -7.28
C SER A 70 -12.26 6.50 -7.30
N VAL A 71 -11.17 6.28 -8.04
CA VAL A 71 -10.42 5.01 -8.04
C VAL A 71 -9.95 4.65 -6.64
N TYR A 72 -9.51 5.65 -5.86
CA TYR A 72 -9.13 5.49 -4.45
C TYR A 72 -10.29 4.98 -3.58
N SER A 73 -11.46 5.60 -3.70
CA SER A 73 -12.66 5.18 -2.97
C SER A 73 -13.08 3.76 -3.37
N ALA A 74 -13.02 3.42 -4.67
CA ALA A 74 -13.25 2.07 -5.15
C ALA A 74 -12.28 1.06 -4.55
N PHE A 75 -10.97 1.34 -4.62
CA PHE A 75 -9.92 0.48 -4.08
C PHE A 75 -10.14 0.20 -2.60
N TYR A 76 -10.21 1.25 -1.79
CA TYR A 76 -10.32 1.11 -0.34
C TYR A 76 -11.64 0.45 0.08
N SER A 77 -12.77 0.78 -0.56
CA SER A 77 -14.08 0.17 -0.25
C SER A 77 -14.11 -1.31 -0.62
N ILE A 78 -13.76 -1.66 -1.86
CA ILE A 78 -13.80 -3.04 -2.36
C ILE A 78 -12.83 -3.92 -1.57
N LYS A 79 -11.58 -3.49 -1.40
CA LYS A 79 -10.58 -4.28 -0.65
C LYS A 79 -11.00 -4.49 0.80
N SER A 80 -11.64 -3.50 1.43
CA SER A 80 -12.20 -3.64 2.78
C SER A 80 -13.30 -4.70 2.85
N LEU A 81 -14.25 -4.70 1.91
CA LEU A 81 -15.31 -5.72 1.85
C LEU A 81 -14.73 -7.11 1.60
N LEU A 82 -13.77 -7.23 0.68
CA LEU A 82 -13.08 -8.51 0.42
C LEU A 82 -12.31 -9.03 1.65
N LEU A 83 -11.63 -8.15 2.40
CA LEU A 83 -10.96 -8.53 3.65
C LEU A 83 -11.92 -9.08 4.71
N LEU A 84 -13.16 -8.59 4.72
CA LEU A 84 -14.22 -9.05 5.61
C LEU A 84 -14.97 -10.28 5.08
N ASN A 85 -14.61 -10.78 3.89
CA ASN A 85 -15.32 -11.83 3.15
C ASN A 85 -16.79 -11.48 2.91
N GLU A 86 -17.07 -10.22 2.58
CA GLU A 86 -18.42 -9.71 2.35
C GLU A 86 -18.63 -9.34 0.88
N GLU A 87 -19.86 -9.52 0.41
CA GLU A 87 -20.22 -9.24 -0.98
C GLU A 87 -20.35 -7.74 -1.26
N LEU A 88 -19.99 -7.37 -2.49
CA LEU A 88 -20.20 -6.04 -3.03
C LEU A 88 -21.69 -5.81 -3.31
N LYS A 89 -22.14 -4.56 -3.23
CA LYS A 89 -23.53 -4.20 -3.49
C LYS A 89 -23.89 -4.34 -4.98
N CYS A 90 -22.97 -3.99 -5.87
CA CYS A 90 -23.12 -4.08 -7.32
C CYS A 90 -21.80 -4.50 -7.97
N ASP A 91 -21.86 -5.02 -9.19
CA ASP A 91 -20.65 -5.34 -9.99
C ASP A 91 -19.88 -4.05 -10.36
N PRO A 92 -18.63 -3.86 -9.87
CA PRO A 92 -17.82 -2.69 -10.19
C PRO A 92 -17.02 -2.84 -11.49
N THR A 93 -17.09 -3.99 -12.17
CA THR A 93 -16.25 -4.29 -13.35
C THR A 93 -16.31 -3.20 -14.42
N PRO A 94 -17.48 -2.68 -14.85
CA PRO A 94 -17.54 -1.62 -15.86
C PRO A 94 -16.91 -0.29 -15.40
N TYR A 95 -16.89 -0.02 -14.10
CA TYR A 95 -16.21 1.15 -13.56
C TYR A 95 -14.69 0.97 -13.59
N ILE A 96 -14.20 -0.18 -13.16
CA ILE A 96 -12.77 -0.49 -13.12
C ILE A 96 -12.18 -0.51 -14.53
N THR A 97 -12.80 -1.25 -15.46
CA THR A 97 -12.29 -1.39 -16.83
C THR A 97 -12.25 -0.06 -17.58
N ARG A 98 -13.26 0.79 -17.41
CA ARG A 98 -13.28 2.14 -18.02
C ARG A 98 -12.20 3.08 -17.48
N ASN A 99 -11.79 2.91 -16.23
CA ASN A 99 -10.72 3.71 -15.63
C ASN A 99 -9.33 3.12 -15.88
N LEU A 100 -9.25 1.86 -16.31
CA LEU A 100 -8.00 1.21 -16.68
C LEU A 100 -7.53 1.73 -18.05
N ARG A 101 -6.76 2.82 -18.02
CA ARG A 101 -6.21 3.46 -19.22
C ARG A 101 -4.83 4.04 -18.95
N ILE A 102 -4.04 4.18 -20.00
CA ILE A 102 -2.80 4.95 -19.95
C ILE A 102 -3.14 6.43 -19.78
N TYR A 103 -2.39 7.11 -18.93
CA TYR A 103 -2.56 8.54 -18.65
C TYR A 103 -1.23 9.28 -18.80
N SER A 104 -1.34 10.59 -19.03
CA SER A 104 -0.17 11.45 -18.92
C SER A 104 0.14 11.69 -17.45
N VAL A 105 1.38 11.38 -17.06
CA VAL A 105 1.87 11.60 -15.69
C VAL A 105 1.96 13.09 -15.34
N ASP A 106 2.06 13.96 -16.35
CA ASP A 106 2.04 15.43 -16.16
C ASP A 106 0.67 15.96 -15.71
N ASN A 107 -0.39 15.18 -15.92
CA ASN A 107 -1.77 15.57 -15.60
C ASN A 107 -2.26 14.93 -14.29
N LEU A 108 -1.36 14.33 -13.50
CA LEU A 108 -1.74 13.75 -12.22
C LEU A 108 -2.09 14.86 -11.22
N PRO A 109 -3.13 14.66 -10.38
CA PRO A 109 -3.41 15.54 -9.26
C PRO A 109 -2.18 15.72 -8.37
N GLU A 110 -1.95 16.94 -7.85
CA GLU A 110 -0.81 17.23 -6.96
C GLU A 110 -0.79 16.38 -5.69
N GLU A 111 -1.95 15.86 -5.27
CA GLU A 111 -2.12 14.96 -4.13
C GLU A 111 -1.56 13.55 -4.37
N ASN A 112 -1.31 13.15 -5.62
CA ASN A 112 -0.74 11.86 -5.94
C ASN A 112 0.76 11.86 -5.64
N THR A 113 1.15 11.08 -4.64
CA THR A 113 2.56 10.95 -4.23
C THR A 113 3.36 10.00 -5.12
N SER A 114 2.70 9.27 -6.01
CA SER A 114 3.30 8.32 -6.95
C SER A 114 2.61 8.36 -8.31
N ILE A 115 3.42 8.24 -9.38
CA ILE A 115 2.92 8.15 -10.75
C ILE A 115 2.25 6.81 -11.05
N PHE A 116 2.52 5.76 -10.29
CA PHE A 116 1.95 4.43 -10.51
C PHE A 116 0.77 4.09 -9.62
N GLU A 117 0.53 4.85 -8.55
CA GLU A 117 -0.46 4.49 -7.54
C GLU A 117 -1.88 4.27 -8.10
N PRO A 118 -2.43 5.16 -8.96
CA PRO A 118 -3.75 4.92 -9.56
C PRO A 118 -3.81 3.62 -10.36
N MET A 119 -2.75 3.34 -11.14
CA MET A 119 -2.65 2.15 -11.97
C MET A 119 -2.50 0.88 -11.12
N TYR A 120 -1.67 0.94 -10.07
CA TYR A 120 -1.52 -0.12 -9.09
C TYR A 120 -2.87 -0.50 -8.47
N TYR A 121 -3.68 0.48 -8.04
CA TYR A 121 -4.99 0.22 -7.46
C TYR A 121 -5.95 -0.45 -8.43
N LEU A 122 -6.01 0.00 -9.67
CA LEU A 122 -6.88 -0.61 -10.68
C LEU A 122 -6.46 -2.03 -11.03
N ILE A 123 -5.16 -2.27 -11.21
CA ILE A 123 -4.63 -3.61 -11.48
C ILE A 123 -4.89 -4.55 -10.30
N ASP A 124 -4.58 -4.14 -9.07
CA ASP A 124 -4.86 -4.96 -7.89
C ASP A 124 -6.35 -5.32 -7.76
N LEU A 125 -7.26 -4.39 -8.07
CA LEU A 125 -8.70 -4.69 -8.12
C LEU A 125 -9.07 -5.69 -9.21
N CYS A 126 -8.51 -5.56 -10.43
CA CYS A 126 -8.71 -6.54 -11.50
C CYS A 126 -8.33 -7.95 -11.05
N PHE A 127 -7.19 -8.10 -10.38
CA PHE A 127 -6.75 -9.39 -9.83
C PHE A 127 -7.64 -9.87 -8.69
N ALA A 128 -7.96 -9.00 -7.72
CA ALA A 128 -8.75 -9.35 -6.56
C ALA A 128 -10.18 -9.81 -6.92
N LEU A 129 -10.76 -9.21 -7.98
CA LEU A 129 -12.10 -9.53 -8.47
C LEU A 129 -12.11 -10.53 -9.64
N LYS A 130 -10.93 -11.02 -10.06
CA LYS A 130 -10.78 -11.95 -11.20
C LYS A 130 -11.40 -11.42 -12.50
N ILE A 131 -11.26 -10.12 -12.76
CA ILE A 131 -11.75 -9.48 -14.00
C ILE A 131 -10.88 -9.96 -15.16
N GLY A 132 -11.38 -10.79 -16.06
CA GLY A 132 -10.58 -11.34 -17.18
C GLY A 132 -10.26 -10.38 -18.31
N GLN A 133 -10.88 -9.20 -18.36
CA GLN A 133 -10.77 -8.27 -19.50
C GLN A 133 -9.49 -7.40 -19.50
N TYR A 134 -8.59 -7.52 -18.51
CA TYR A 134 -7.35 -6.73 -18.49
C TYR A 134 -6.30 -7.24 -19.49
N ASP A 135 -6.45 -8.44 -20.05
CA ASP A 135 -5.51 -9.00 -21.04
C ASP A 135 -5.33 -8.08 -22.25
N ASN A 136 -6.38 -7.36 -22.65
CA ASN A 136 -6.32 -6.38 -23.73
C ASN A 136 -5.44 -5.16 -23.41
N PHE A 137 -5.27 -4.83 -22.13
CA PHE A 137 -4.49 -3.68 -21.66
C PHE A 137 -3.12 -4.09 -21.12
N LYS A 138 -2.88 -5.40 -20.96
CA LYS A 138 -1.69 -5.94 -20.31
C LYS A 138 -0.41 -5.43 -20.95
N ASN A 139 -0.32 -5.46 -22.28
CA ASN A 139 0.87 -5.01 -23.00
C ASN A 139 1.04 -3.50 -22.88
N ASP A 140 -0.02 -2.72 -23.14
CA ASP A 140 0.03 -1.25 -23.04
C ASP A 140 0.46 -0.78 -21.64
N ILE A 141 -0.05 -1.43 -20.59
CA ILE A 141 0.29 -1.13 -19.20
C ILE A 141 1.73 -1.54 -18.89
N THR A 142 2.16 -2.71 -19.39
CA THR A 142 3.55 -3.16 -19.25
C THR A 142 4.49 -2.15 -19.89
N ASP A 143 4.25 -1.77 -21.14
CA ASP A 143 5.06 -0.81 -21.88
C ASP A 143 5.06 0.56 -21.19
N PHE A 144 3.91 1.00 -20.69
CA PHE A 144 3.82 2.23 -19.91
C PHE A 144 4.71 2.19 -18.67
N VAL A 145 4.64 1.13 -17.85
CA VAL A 145 5.48 1.04 -16.65
C VAL A 145 6.97 0.97 -17.03
N LEU A 146 7.32 0.18 -18.04
CA LEU A 146 8.70 0.01 -18.50
C LEU A 146 9.31 1.32 -19.05
N ASN A 147 8.51 2.21 -19.64
CA ASN A 147 8.98 3.53 -20.10
C ASN A 147 9.51 4.43 -18.99
N PHE A 148 9.22 4.13 -17.72
CA PHE A 148 9.74 4.87 -16.57
C PHE A 148 10.91 4.18 -15.87
N GLN A 149 11.41 3.05 -16.39
CA GLN A 149 12.66 2.48 -15.91
C GLN A 149 13.84 3.39 -16.29
N LYS A 150 14.77 3.61 -15.37
CA LYS A 150 15.97 4.44 -15.59
C LYS A 150 17.22 3.59 -15.71
N ASP A 151 18.32 4.24 -16.10
CA ASP A 151 19.64 3.60 -16.28
C ASP A 151 20.16 2.94 -15.00
N ASP A 152 19.78 3.46 -13.83
CA ASP A 152 20.12 2.89 -12.52
C ASP A 152 19.29 1.64 -12.16
N ARG A 153 18.41 1.20 -13.07
CA ARG A 153 17.47 0.07 -12.96
C ARG A 153 16.27 0.30 -12.04
N GLY A 154 16.14 1.46 -11.41
CA GLY A 154 14.94 1.86 -10.69
C GLY A 154 13.86 2.41 -11.62
N PHE A 155 12.71 2.74 -11.05
CA PHE A 155 11.60 3.39 -11.76
C PHE A 155 11.27 4.74 -11.14
N GLY A 156 10.79 5.67 -11.97
CA GLY A 156 10.19 6.92 -11.52
C GLY A 156 10.07 7.95 -12.66
N TYR A 157 9.49 9.12 -12.37
CA TYR A 157 9.25 10.11 -13.42
C TYR A 157 10.54 10.81 -13.89
N THR A 158 11.05 11.73 -13.07
CA THR A 158 12.31 12.47 -13.37
C THR A 158 13.54 11.70 -12.91
N ARG A 159 13.43 10.96 -11.81
CA ARG A 159 14.48 10.12 -11.23
C ARG A 159 13.85 8.87 -10.64
N SER A 160 14.65 7.82 -10.45
CA SER A 160 14.20 6.62 -9.75
C SER A 160 13.93 6.90 -8.27
N THR A 161 12.85 6.31 -7.74
CA THR A 161 12.58 6.29 -6.30
C THR A 161 12.20 4.88 -5.85
N LEU A 162 12.39 4.58 -4.58
CA LEU A 162 12.07 3.26 -4.02
C LEU A 162 10.57 3.00 -4.02
N ILE A 163 9.75 4.02 -3.76
CA ILE A 163 8.28 3.92 -3.81
C ILE A 163 7.83 3.55 -5.24
N GLU A 164 8.29 4.31 -6.23
CA GLU A 164 7.93 4.06 -7.64
C GLU A 164 8.43 2.70 -8.13
N THR A 165 9.67 2.35 -7.78
CA THR A 165 10.25 1.03 -8.09
C THR A 165 9.45 -0.10 -7.47
N SER A 166 9.03 0.05 -6.21
CA SER A 166 8.20 -0.95 -5.53
C SER A 166 6.84 -1.10 -6.21
N GLN A 167 6.17 -0.01 -6.58
CA GLN A 167 4.86 -0.06 -7.21
C GLN A 167 4.93 -0.61 -8.64
N ALA A 168 5.95 -0.22 -9.41
CA ALA A 168 6.23 -0.80 -10.72
C ALA A 168 6.41 -2.32 -10.65
N LEU A 169 7.21 -2.80 -9.69
CA LEU A 169 7.41 -4.24 -9.46
C LEU A 169 6.11 -4.96 -9.09
N VAL A 170 5.25 -4.36 -8.26
CA VAL A 170 3.94 -4.94 -7.94
C VAL A 170 3.09 -5.07 -9.20
N ILE A 171 2.96 -3.99 -9.99
CA ILE A 171 2.17 -3.99 -11.23
C ILE A 171 2.69 -5.05 -12.20
N LEU A 172 3.98 -5.04 -12.48
CA LEU A 172 4.61 -5.97 -13.43
C LEU A 172 4.51 -7.43 -12.95
N ASN A 173 4.69 -7.68 -11.65
CA ASN A 173 4.52 -9.01 -11.08
C ASN A 173 3.07 -9.50 -11.19
N LEU A 174 2.08 -8.65 -10.90
CA LEU A 174 0.67 -8.99 -11.07
C LEU A 174 0.39 -9.33 -12.54
N LEU A 175 0.92 -8.55 -13.49
CA LEU A 175 0.82 -8.82 -14.92
C LEU A 175 1.63 -10.06 -15.38
N ASN A 176 2.31 -10.77 -14.49
CA ASN A 176 3.17 -11.91 -14.82
C ASN A 176 4.30 -11.55 -15.80
N TYR A 177 4.80 -10.31 -15.74
CA TYR A 177 6.00 -9.90 -16.48
C TYR A 177 7.25 -10.49 -15.80
N PRO A 178 8.27 -10.95 -16.55
CA PRO A 178 9.49 -11.52 -15.97
C PRO A 178 10.37 -10.45 -15.31
N ILE A 179 10.03 -10.05 -14.09
CA ILE A 179 10.67 -8.94 -13.35
C ILE A 179 12.17 -9.13 -13.07
N ASN A 180 12.68 -10.37 -13.11
CA ASN A 180 14.10 -10.68 -12.89
C ASN A 180 15.01 -10.07 -13.97
N ILE A 181 14.52 -9.92 -15.21
CA ILE A 181 15.32 -9.33 -16.30
C ILE A 181 15.58 -7.84 -16.10
N LEU A 182 14.78 -7.18 -15.25
CA LEU A 182 14.85 -5.74 -14.99
C LEU A 182 16.06 -5.36 -14.13
N LYS A 183 16.63 -6.32 -13.38
CA LYS A 183 17.78 -6.12 -12.48
C LYS A 183 17.57 -5.00 -11.46
N THR A 184 16.33 -4.79 -11.01
CA THR A 184 15.94 -3.76 -10.02
C THR A 184 16.63 -3.91 -8.67
N GLU A 185 17.13 -5.11 -8.34
CA GLU A 185 18.00 -5.37 -7.19
C GLU A 185 19.18 -4.39 -7.09
N HIS A 186 19.72 -3.92 -8.23
CA HIS A 186 20.84 -2.97 -8.27
C HIS A 186 20.42 -1.61 -7.68
N PHE A 187 19.22 -1.16 -8.01
CA PHE A 187 18.66 0.07 -7.46
C PHE A 187 18.26 -0.10 -5.99
N ILE A 188 17.56 -1.19 -5.66
CA ILE A 188 17.12 -1.49 -4.29
C ILE A 188 18.31 -1.52 -3.33
N LYS A 189 19.41 -2.16 -3.72
CA LYS A 189 20.66 -2.19 -2.94
C LYS A 189 21.25 -0.80 -2.70
N LYS A 190 21.14 0.13 -3.65
CA LYS A 190 21.60 1.51 -3.47
C LYS A 190 20.69 2.33 -2.54
N CYS A 191 19.43 1.93 -2.40
CA CYS A 191 18.50 2.54 -1.45
C CYS A 191 18.65 1.98 -0.03
N GLU A 192 19.43 0.92 0.18
CA GLU A 192 19.74 0.43 1.51
C GLU A 192 20.62 1.42 2.29
N ASN A 193 20.31 1.59 3.57
CA ASN A 193 21.03 2.54 4.42
C ASN A 193 21.31 1.94 5.81
N PRO A 194 22.55 2.00 6.32
CA PRO A 194 22.91 1.40 7.61
C PRO A 194 22.26 2.08 8.81
N ILE A 195 21.80 3.33 8.69
CA ILE A 195 21.17 4.11 9.76
C ILE A 195 19.65 4.01 9.69
N TYR A 196 19.08 4.05 8.48
CA TYR A 196 17.64 4.15 8.28
C TYR A 196 16.99 2.87 7.74
N GLY A 197 17.78 1.84 7.42
CA GLY A 197 17.31 0.62 6.77
C GLY A 197 17.16 0.80 5.25
N PHE A 198 16.20 1.64 4.84
CA PHE A 198 16.01 2.05 3.45
C PHE A 198 15.84 3.57 3.36
N VAL A 199 16.14 4.15 2.21
CA VAL A 199 15.86 5.55 1.84
C VAL A 199 15.14 5.58 0.49
N ASN A 200 14.39 6.64 0.18
CA ASN A 200 13.61 6.68 -1.07
C ASN A 200 14.48 6.86 -2.31
N VAL A 201 15.53 7.67 -2.18
CA VAL A 201 16.49 7.94 -3.24
C VAL A 201 17.87 7.58 -2.71
N PRO A 202 18.73 6.88 -3.47
CA PRO A 202 20.08 6.55 -3.04
C PRO A 202 20.84 7.75 -2.45
N ASP A 203 21.61 7.51 -1.40
CA ASP A 203 22.47 8.50 -0.74
C ASP A 203 21.73 9.72 -0.15
N THR A 204 20.41 9.63 0.07
CA THR A 204 19.62 10.70 0.69
C THR A 204 19.20 10.39 2.13
N SER A 205 18.82 11.45 2.85
CA SER A 205 18.19 11.38 4.18
C SER A 205 17.23 12.58 4.33
N PRO A 206 16.25 12.55 5.27
CA PRO A 206 15.92 11.46 6.19
C PRO A 206 15.12 10.32 5.52
N SER A 207 14.85 9.25 6.26
CA SER A 207 13.93 8.19 5.83
C SER A 207 12.66 8.12 6.66
N PHE A 208 11.61 7.58 6.05
CA PHE A 208 10.27 7.45 6.60
C PHE A 208 9.75 6.02 6.43
N ILE A 209 8.67 5.71 7.14
CA ILE A 209 8.14 4.35 7.23
C ILE A 209 7.65 3.80 5.88
N GLU A 210 7.16 4.66 4.98
CA GLU A 210 6.76 4.30 3.63
C GLU A 210 7.95 3.86 2.76
N HIS A 211 9.17 4.35 3.03
CA HIS A 211 10.37 3.90 2.32
C HIS A 211 10.76 2.49 2.76
N ILE A 212 10.69 2.20 4.06
CA ILE A 212 10.93 0.85 4.59
C ILE A 212 9.87 -0.12 4.05
N TYR A 213 8.62 0.34 3.97
CA TYR A 213 7.53 -0.42 3.39
C TYR A 213 7.77 -0.74 1.91
N ALA A 214 8.11 0.25 1.09
CA ALA A 214 8.45 0.06 -0.31
C ALA A 214 9.64 -0.90 -0.49
N GLY A 215 10.71 -0.71 0.29
CA GLY A 215 11.88 -1.59 0.25
C GLY A 215 11.55 -3.04 0.64
N ALA A 216 10.72 -3.25 1.66
CA ALA A 216 10.29 -4.57 2.09
C ALA A 216 9.41 -5.28 1.04
N ILE A 217 8.49 -4.55 0.41
CA ILE A 217 7.64 -5.07 -0.68
C ILE A 217 8.51 -5.46 -1.88
N ALA A 218 9.32 -4.52 -2.39
CA ALA A 218 10.18 -4.75 -3.53
C ALA A 218 11.08 -5.96 -3.31
N SER A 219 11.75 -6.02 -2.15
CA SER A 219 12.64 -7.12 -1.78
C SER A 219 11.94 -8.47 -1.72
N ASN A 220 10.71 -8.54 -1.20
CA ASN A 220 9.92 -9.78 -1.20
C ASN A 220 9.55 -10.22 -2.62
N ILE A 221 9.13 -9.28 -3.48
CA ILE A 221 8.71 -9.58 -4.85
C ILE A 221 9.87 -10.18 -5.66
N ILE A 222 11.07 -9.63 -5.55
CA ILE A 222 12.25 -10.14 -6.26
C ILE A 222 13.06 -11.17 -5.46
N SER A 223 12.57 -11.63 -4.30
CA SER A 223 13.28 -12.53 -3.39
C SER A 223 14.70 -12.06 -3.02
N TYR A 224 14.91 -10.74 -2.93
CA TYR A 224 16.16 -10.12 -2.50
C TYR A 224 16.21 -10.04 -0.98
N LYS A 225 17.38 -10.30 -0.38
CA LYS A 225 17.60 -10.21 1.06
C LYS A 225 18.38 -8.93 1.40
N PRO A 226 17.74 -7.90 1.98
CA PRO A 226 18.43 -6.68 2.37
C PRO A 226 19.51 -6.94 3.43
N CYS A 227 20.61 -6.19 3.38
CA CYS A 227 21.69 -6.22 4.36
C CYS A 227 21.25 -5.65 5.72
N TYR A 228 20.38 -4.64 5.74
CA TYR A 228 20.02 -3.90 6.97
C TYR A 228 18.63 -4.20 7.53
N ILE A 229 18.14 -5.44 7.40
CA ILE A 229 16.81 -5.87 7.91
C ILE A 229 16.62 -5.52 9.39
N ASN A 230 17.63 -5.73 10.23
CA ASN A 230 17.53 -5.42 11.66
C ASN A 230 17.34 -3.92 11.90
N GLN A 231 18.01 -3.08 11.12
CA GLN A 231 17.85 -1.63 11.20
C GLN A 231 16.44 -1.19 10.81
N CYS A 232 15.87 -1.77 9.74
CA CYS A 232 14.48 -1.53 9.37
C CYS A 232 13.53 -1.85 10.53
N ILE A 233 13.72 -2.99 11.20
CA ILE A 233 12.87 -3.40 12.34
C ILE A 233 13.03 -2.43 13.52
N GLU A 234 14.26 -1.99 13.83
CA GLU A 234 14.50 -1.02 14.90
C GLU A 234 13.85 0.33 14.63
N ILE A 235 13.99 0.86 13.41
CA ILE A 235 13.35 2.11 13.01
C ILE A 235 11.83 1.99 13.09
N ILE A 236 11.23 0.92 12.56
CA ILE A 236 9.78 0.70 12.67
C ILE A 236 9.34 0.69 14.13
N ARG A 237 10.08 0.03 15.04
CA ARG A 237 9.75 0.01 16.47
C ARG A 237 9.80 1.39 17.10
N LYS A 238 10.78 2.22 16.72
CA LYS A 238 10.88 3.61 17.21
C LYS A 238 9.71 4.48 16.75
N CYS A 239 9.13 4.19 15.59
CA CYS A 239 7.92 4.89 15.12
C CYS A 239 6.66 4.55 15.96
N GLN A 240 6.65 3.54 16.83
CA GLN A 240 5.44 3.23 17.62
C GLN A 240 5.27 4.21 18.78
N ASN A 241 4.26 5.09 18.67
CA ASN A 241 3.91 6.05 19.70
C ASN A 241 3.26 5.38 20.93
N ASN A 242 3.18 6.12 22.05
CA ASN A 242 2.57 5.64 23.30
C ASN A 242 1.12 5.15 23.13
N ASN A 243 0.35 5.79 22.24
CA ASN A 243 -1.02 5.39 21.91
C ASN A 243 -1.14 4.07 21.12
N GLY A 244 -0.01 3.43 20.77
CA GLY A 244 0.05 2.14 20.10
C GLY A 244 0.11 2.18 18.57
N GLY A 245 -0.29 3.29 17.94
CA GLY A 245 -0.14 3.50 16.50
C GLY A 245 1.26 3.98 16.14
N PHE A 246 1.56 4.01 14.84
CA PHE A 246 2.89 4.37 14.33
C PHE A 246 2.89 5.73 13.66
N SER A 247 3.91 6.53 13.93
CA SER A 247 4.23 7.77 13.22
C SER A 247 4.98 7.49 11.92
N ARG A 248 5.07 8.52 11.07
CA ARG A 248 5.83 8.48 9.82
C ARG A 248 7.35 8.39 10.05
N ALA A 249 7.85 9.04 11.10
CA ALA A 249 9.28 9.14 11.43
C ALA A 249 9.57 8.66 12.85
N ALA A 250 10.79 8.17 13.07
CA ALA A 250 11.23 7.66 14.38
C ALA A 250 11.38 8.77 15.44
N ASP A 251 11.69 10.00 15.01
CA ASP A 251 11.96 11.12 15.93
C ASP A 251 10.69 11.92 16.29
N GLY A 252 9.51 11.40 15.94
CA GLY A 252 8.22 11.95 16.35
C GLY A 252 7.15 11.98 15.24
N GLY A 253 6.07 12.70 15.52
CA GLY A 253 4.91 12.81 14.64
C GLY A 253 3.68 12.07 15.18
N ILE A 254 2.54 12.33 14.53
CA ILE A 254 1.27 11.72 14.93
C ILE A 254 1.13 10.30 14.37
N SER A 255 0.43 9.45 15.11
CA SER A 255 0.07 8.12 14.60
C SER A 255 -1.07 8.23 13.60
N THR A 256 -0.95 7.58 12.44
CA THR A 256 -2.04 7.40 11.47
C THR A 256 -2.31 5.91 11.25
N LEU A 257 -3.49 5.57 10.73
CA LEU A 257 -3.81 4.19 10.37
C LEU A 257 -2.93 3.70 9.20
N GLU A 258 -2.65 4.56 8.24
CA GLU A 258 -1.72 4.27 7.13
C GLU A 258 -0.30 3.92 7.60
N ASN A 259 0.33 4.76 8.42
CA ASN A 259 1.67 4.51 8.94
C ASN A 259 1.71 3.25 9.82
N THR A 260 0.65 3.02 10.60
CA THR A 260 0.48 1.79 11.39
C THR A 260 0.42 0.56 10.49
N TYR A 261 -0.30 0.65 9.37
CA TYR A 261 -0.36 -0.42 8.39
C TYR A 261 1.00 -0.68 7.73
N TYR A 262 1.69 0.37 7.26
CA TYR A 262 3.04 0.25 6.70
C TYR A 262 4.00 -0.39 7.69
N ALA A 263 3.97 -0.01 8.97
CA ALA A 263 4.76 -0.62 10.03
C ALA A 263 4.51 -2.14 10.14
N ILE A 264 3.26 -2.53 10.37
CA ILE A 264 2.88 -3.92 10.63
C ILE A 264 3.15 -4.80 9.41
N ARG A 265 2.80 -4.33 8.21
CA ARG A 265 3.05 -5.07 6.97
C ARG A 265 4.55 -5.23 6.71
N SER A 266 5.35 -4.18 6.92
CA SER A 266 6.81 -4.24 6.79
C SER A 266 7.43 -5.25 7.75
N LEU A 267 7.03 -5.26 9.03
CA LEU A 267 7.54 -6.23 9.99
C LEU A 267 7.27 -7.69 9.56
N LYS A 268 6.09 -7.96 9.00
CA LYS A 268 5.73 -9.30 8.48
C LYS A 268 6.61 -9.69 7.29
N LEU A 269 6.76 -8.78 6.32
CA LEU A 269 7.57 -8.97 5.11
C LEU A 269 9.06 -9.15 5.41
N LEU A 270 9.61 -8.33 6.31
CA LEU A 270 11.00 -8.41 6.73
C LEU A 270 11.29 -9.69 7.53
N SER A 271 10.32 -10.18 8.29
CA SER A 271 10.46 -11.46 9.00
C SER A 271 10.54 -12.65 8.03
N ALA A 272 9.78 -12.61 6.93
CA ALA A 272 9.82 -13.64 5.89
C ALA A 272 11.18 -13.70 5.17
N LEU A 273 11.85 -12.56 4.99
CA LEU A 273 13.16 -12.46 4.34
C LEU A 273 14.36 -12.84 5.25
N LYS A 274 14.13 -13.06 6.55
CA LYS A 274 15.20 -13.48 7.46
C LYS A 274 15.55 -14.96 7.32
N ILE A 275 14.54 -15.77 6.99
CA ILE A 275 14.62 -17.22 6.77
C ILE A 275 15.50 -17.49 5.54
#